data_AF-A0A830EJ61-F1
#
_entry.id   AF-A0A830EJ61-F1
#
_cell.length_a   1.000
_cell.length_b   1.000
_cell.length_c   1.000
_cell.angle_alpha   90.00
_cell.angle_beta   90.00
_cell.angle_gamma   90.00
#
_symmetry.space_group_name_H-M   'P 1'
#
loop_
_entity.id
_entity.type
_entity.pdbx_description
1 polymer ?
#
loop_
_entity_poly.entity_id
_entity_poly.type
_entity_poly.pdbx_seq_one_letter_code
_entity_poly.pdbx_strand_id
1 'polypeptide(L)'
;MVVGVAVVAAVGLALRVVGLGSRPFHWDEARVGYWALRYLETGAFRYRPVAGGPLLYHLDWVVFALFGVSERIARLPVALFGAALPLTALLFRDRLGDAETVAFSAILAVQPVVLYYSRFLRGDVPLALFGVAAVGFTVRAWDRRSRRDAYAVAVALPLAAAASGFVVGYLLSWFGAWGLVVDQRSVASDSGAGARASVAALRDRVAGTATPAARAGLLATAVASVLFAPRSGSTTGVGLDDPTTIHLAVYEGTVGAVRRFVGVRVVDRFPDGTHAVLPYLGDAGELLVALALPVTVLGVGTALYARYAPQRRPLVEGVGYWGLLAVVVFPTLSEVSAPWTLVHVVVPLSLPAAVGLVGALRWGASAATDAGSGGVGAHAGGDTPAIDAGTVVAVLLVALAVGAGTAAVGADVYGPPDRTTQLAQFAQPADDLDSIGVVARTAADGDPATAEVVYVGSSYHVPAAVTTGTPPVGDAWGNRLPLPWYVASAGADATSTANASTFKTAYGNATVPPVVIAEPTHRDALADQLGDGYEATIYRLGLWNREVVVFVNGETAGVEDRPEPRLGATGTPSLRSALDTGSGW
;
A
#
# COMPACT_ATOMS: atom_id res chain seq x y z
N MET A 1 -3.67 3.35 28.99
CA MET A 1 -3.76 2.97 27.55
C MET A 1 -3.95 4.16 26.59
N VAL A 2 -5.09 4.86 26.58
CA VAL A 2 -5.48 5.74 25.44
C VAL A 2 -4.42 6.79 25.06
N VAL A 3 -3.87 7.51 26.03
CA VAL A 3 -2.79 8.49 25.81
C VAL A 3 -1.56 7.84 25.18
N GLY A 4 -1.18 6.65 25.63
CA GLY A 4 -0.06 5.89 25.05
C GLY A 4 -0.29 5.54 23.58
N VAL A 5 -1.50 5.11 23.21
CA VAL A 5 -1.85 4.87 21.79
C VAL A 5 -1.81 6.16 20.97
N ALA A 6 -2.25 7.30 21.51
CA ALA A 6 -2.19 8.58 20.83
C ALA A 6 -0.75 9.06 20.60
N VAL A 7 0.14 8.93 21.59
CA VAL A 7 1.58 9.23 21.46
C VAL A 7 2.24 8.33 20.43
N VAL A 8 1.97 7.02 20.47
CA VAL A 8 2.48 6.05 19.49
C VAL A 8 2.02 6.39 18.07
N ALA A 9 0.75 6.76 17.87
CA ALA A 9 0.25 7.17 16.57
C ALA A 9 0.88 8.48 16.08
N ALA A 10 1.14 9.45 16.97
CA ALA A 10 1.83 10.69 16.61
C ALA A 10 3.30 10.45 16.18
N VAL A 11 4.02 9.56 16.87
CA VAL A 11 5.36 9.12 16.44
C VAL A 11 5.28 8.36 15.10
N GLY A 12 4.30 7.45 14.97
CA GLY A 12 4.05 6.71 13.73
C GLY A 12 3.71 7.61 12.53
N LEU A 13 3.06 8.76 12.76
CA LEU A 13 2.82 9.80 11.76
C LEU A 13 4.12 10.48 11.35
N ALA A 14 4.92 10.95 12.31
CA ALA A 14 6.19 11.63 12.03
C ALA A 14 7.12 10.75 11.18
N LEU A 15 7.27 9.47 11.55
CA LEU A 15 8.07 8.48 10.80
C LEU A 15 7.57 8.22 9.36
N ARG A 16 6.30 8.54 9.06
CA ARG A 16 5.69 8.35 7.73
C ARG A 16 5.72 9.60 6.86
N VAL A 17 5.75 10.80 7.43
CA VAL A 17 5.73 12.06 6.65
C VAL A 17 7.11 12.69 6.43
N VAL A 18 8.06 12.49 7.35
CA VAL A 18 9.43 13.04 7.20
C VAL A 18 10.13 12.38 6.01
N GLY A 19 10.62 13.17 5.06
CA GLY A 19 11.30 12.68 3.85
C GLY A 19 10.40 11.86 2.90
N LEU A 20 9.08 12.03 2.92
CA LEU A 20 8.15 11.18 2.14
C LEU A 20 8.36 11.22 0.61
N GLY A 21 9.03 12.25 0.10
CA GLY A 21 9.44 12.35 -1.31
C GLY A 21 10.96 12.28 -1.51
N SER A 22 11.70 11.54 -0.69
CA SER A 22 13.17 11.44 -0.78
C SER A 22 13.68 10.24 -1.60
N ARG A 23 12.82 9.59 -2.37
CA ARG A 23 13.15 8.42 -3.18
C ARG A 23 12.32 8.44 -4.46
N PRO A 24 12.91 8.19 -5.63
CA PRO A 24 12.16 8.14 -6.88
C PRO A 24 11.07 7.07 -6.84
N PHE A 25 9.96 7.33 -7.53
CA PHE A 25 8.87 6.38 -7.72
C PHE A 25 9.34 5.02 -8.25
N HIS A 26 8.97 3.97 -7.53
CA HIS A 26 8.94 2.61 -8.05
C HIS A 26 7.94 2.51 -9.22
N TRP A 27 8.10 1.56 -10.14
CA TRP A 27 7.24 1.47 -11.34
C TRP A 27 5.74 1.33 -11.02
N ASP A 28 5.39 0.67 -9.90
CA ASP A 28 4.02 0.62 -9.38
C ASP A 28 3.48 2.00 -8.96
N GLU A 29 4.29 2.80 -8.27
CA GLU A 29 3.90 4.15 -7.85
C GLU A 29 3.71 5.04 -9.07
N ALA A 30 4.65 4.98 -10.03
CA ALA A 30 4.57 5.71 -11.28
C ALA A 30 3.32 5.39 -12.10
N ARG A 31 2.85 4.14 -12.09
CA ARG A 31 1.57 3.77 -12.73
C ARG A 31 0.36 4.42 -12.05
N VAL A 32 0.28 4.32 -10.72
CA VAL A 32 -0.84 4.90 -9.95
C VAL A 32 -0.84 6.43 -10.08
N GLY A 33 0.30 7.07 -9.85
CA GLY A 33 0.47 8.52 -9.96
C GLY A 33 0.17 9.03 -11.36
N TYR A 34 0.67 8.37 -12.42
CA TYR A 34 0.39 8.76 -13.81
C TYR A 34 -1.10 8.71 -14.14
N TRP A 35 -1.82 7.63 -13.82
CA TRP A 35 -3.26 7.57 -14.12
C TRP A 35 -4.12 8.41 -13.17
N ALA A 36 -3.65 8.71 -11.95
CA ALA A 36 -4.28 9.70 -11.08
C ALA A 36 -4.13 11.13 -11.64
N LEU A 37 -2.97 11.46 -12.21
CA LEU A 37 -2.74 12.71 -12.94
C LEU A 37 -3.62 12.80 -14.19
N ARG A 38 -3.71 11.73 -15.00
CA ARG A 38 -4.63 11.72 -16.17
C ARG A 38 -6.11 11.82 -15.77
N TYR A 39 -6.51 11.33 -14.59
CA TYR A 39 -7.86 11.59 -14.04
C TYR A 39 -8.03 13.08 -13.64
N LEU A 40 -7.01 13.72 -13.06
CA LEU A 40 -7.04 15.16 -12.77
C LEU A 40 -7.21 16.02 -14.02
N GLU A 41 -6.47 15.71 -15.08
CA GLU A 41 -6.53 16.43 -16.37
C GLU A 41 -7.86 16.24 -17.11
N THR A 42 -8.41 15.02 -17.11
CA THR A 42 -9.56 14.68 -17.97
C THR A 42 -10.93 14.73 -17.28
N GLY A 43 -10.94 14.78 -15.94
CA GLY A 43 -12.14 14.55 -15.11
C GLY A 43 -12.70 13.11 -15.17
N ALA A 44 -12.22 12.29 -16.11
CA ALA A 44 -12.77 10.99 -16.43
C ALA A 44 -12.11 9.89 -15.59
N PHE A 45 -12.94 9.11 -14.90
CA PHE A 45 -12.49 7.93 -14.16
C PHE A 45 -13.30 6.71 -14.55
N ARG A 46 -12.64 5.53 -14.56
CA ARG A 46 -13.31 4.23 -14.70
C ARG A 46 -12.48 3.20 -13.94
N TYR A 47 -13.13 2.37 -13.14
CA TYR A 47 -12.43 1.27 -12.45
C TYR A 47 -11.87 0.25 -13.46
N ARG A 48 -10.55 0.03 -13.42
CA ARG A 48 -9.84 -0.94 -14.26
C ARG A 48 -8.93 -1.81 -13.36
N PRO A 49 -9.30 -3.07 -13.05
CA PRO A 49 -8.62 -3.88 -12.01
C PRO A 49 -7.13 -4.14 -12.27
N VAL A 50 -6.68 -4.07 -13.52
CA VAL A 50 -5.26 -4.16 -13.90
C VAL A 50 -4.42 -3.04 -13.25
N ALA A 51 -5.04 -1.89 -12.97
CA ALA A 51 -4.44 -0.73 -12.31
C ALA A 51 -4.58 -0.74 -10.77
N GLY A 52 -5.03 -1.86 -10.19
CA GLY A 52 -5.26 -1.98 -8.75
C GLY A 52 -6.63 -1.46 -8.29
N GLY A 53 -6.73 -1.07 -7.02
CA GLY A 53 -7.96 -0.59 -6.41
C GLY A 53 -8.24 0.90 -6.71
N PRO A 54 -9.51 1.32 -6.82
CA PRO A 54 -9.89 2.69 -7.18
C PRO A 54 -9.59 3.76 -6.11
N LEU A 55 -9.34 3.40 -4.84
CA LEU A 55 -9.29 4.35 -3.73
C LEU A 55 -8.23 5.44 -3.90
N LEU A 56 -7.01 5.07 -4.30
CA LEU A 56 -5.90 6.02 -4.40
C LEU A 56 -6.13 7.02 -5.52
N TYR A 57 -6.67 6.59 -6.67
CA TYR A 57 -7.02 7.51 -7.76
C TYR A 57 -7.96 8.63 -7.33
N HIS A 58 -8.95 8.35 -6.46
CA HIS A 58 -9.84 9.39 -5.92
C HIS A 58 -9.18 10.31 -4.91
N LEU A 59 -8.22 9.80 -4.12
CA LEU A 59 -7.54 10.59 -3.11
C LEU A 59 -6.43 11.46 -3.71
N ASP A 60 -5.62 10.89 -4.59
CA ASP A 60 -4.55 11.55 -5.33
C ASP A 60 -5.11 12.66 -6.22
N TRP A 61 -6.25 12.42 -6.89
CA TRP A 61 -7.00 13.47 -7.60
C TRP A 61 -7.30 14.69 -6.71
N VAL A 62 -7.81 14.47 -5.49
CA VAL A 62 -8.06 15.57 -4.53
C VAL A 62 -6.76 16.23 -4.07
N VAL A 63 -5.74 15.46 -3.66
CA VAL A 63 -4.53 16.06 -3.07
C VAL A 63 -3.66 16.76 -4.12
N PHE A 64 -3.62 16.28 -5.36
CA PHE A 64 -2.97 17.02 -6.46
C PHE A 64 -3.70 18.33 -6.77
N ALA A 65 -5.04 18.33 -6.81
CA ALA A 65 -5.82 19.55 -7.03
C ALA A 65 -5.65 20.61 -5.92
N LEU A 66 -5.39 20.17 -4.67
CA LEU A 66 -5.24 21.05 -3.52
C LEU A 66 -3.80 21.49 -3.21
N PHE A 67 -2.81 20.62 -3.46
CA PHE A 67 -1.42 20.82 -3.01
C PHE A 67 -0.38 20.72 -4.14
N GLY A 68 -0.81 20.50 -5.38
CA GLY A 68 0.06 20.34 -6.54
C GLY A 68 0.56 18.90 -6.74
N VAL A 69 1.04 18.64 -7.95
CA VAL A 69 1.53 17.31 -8.37
C VAL A 69 2.98 17.13 -7.90
N SER A 70 3.23 16.14 -7.05
CA SER A 70 4.58 15.69 -6.69
C SER A 70 4.53 14.32 -6.02
N GLU A 71 5.65 13.60 -6.00
CA GLU A 71 5.74 12.28 -5.36
C GLU A 71 5.37 12.30 -3.87
N ARG A 72 5.79 13.37 -3.17
CA ARG A 72 5.50 13.59 -1.74
C ARG A 72 3.99 13.70 -1.50
N ILE A 73 3.29 14.43 -2.35
CA ILE A 73 1.84 14.61 -2.25
C ILE A 73 1.09 13.33 -2.63
N ALA A 74 1.54 12.64 -3.67
CA ALA A 74 0.95 11.36 -4.09
C ALA A 74 1.03 10.30 -2.97
N ARG A 75 2.18 10.16 -2.30
CA ARG A 75 2.34 9.19 -1.20
C ARG A 75 1.60 9.60 0.09
N LEU A 76 1.12 10.84 0.20
CA LEU A 76 0.53 11.39 1.44
C LEU A 76 -0.72 10.63 1.93
N PRO A 77 -1.71 10.26 1.09
CA PRO A 77 -2.87 9.52 1.56
C PRO A 77 -2.50 8.16 2.17
N VAL A 78 -1.54 7.44 1.58
CA VAL A 78 -1.04 6.16 2.12
C VAL A 78 -0.30 6.38 3.44
N ALA A 79 0.53 7.42 3.54
CA ALA A 79 1.23 7.77 4.77
C ALA A 79 0.26 8.09 5.93
N LEU A 80 -0.84 8.80 5.64
CA LEU A 80 -1.88 9.11 6.61
C LEU A 80 -2.68 7.86 7.04
N PHE A 81 -3.02 6.96 6.12
CA PHE A 81 -3.66 5.67 6.49
C PHE A 81 -2.73 4.77 7.29
N GLY A 82 -1.45 4.69 6.93
CA GLY A 82 -0.43 3.99 7.71
C GLY A 82 -0.25 4.58 9.12
N ALA A 83 -0.33 5.90 9.26
CA ALA A 83 -0.29 6.59 10.55
C ALA A 83 -1.57 6.40 11.39
N ALA A 84 -2.70 6.13 10.74
CA ALA A 84 -3.96 5.78 11.42
C ALA A 84 -4.01 4.30 11.88
N LEU A 85 -3.21 3.40 11.28
CA LEU A 85 -3.20 1.97 11.58
C LEU A 85 -2.98 1.65 13.08
N PRO A 86 -2.05 2.28 13.82
CA PRO A 86 -1.88 2.10 15.27
C PRO A 86 -3.13 2.41 16.11
N LEU A 87 -4.00 3.33 15.64
CA LEU A 87 -5.24 3.68 16.34
C LEU A 87 -6.26 2.53 16.34
N THR A 88 -6.18 1.59 15.40
CA THR A 88 -7.07 0.43 15.34
C THR A 88 -6.97 -0.47 16.57
N ALA A 89 -5.85 -0.43 17.31
CA ALA A 89 -5.70 -1.13 18.59
C ALA A 89 -6.82 -0.79 19.58
N LEU A 90 -7.32 0.46 19.58
CA LEU A 90 -8.41 0.92 20.45
C LEU A 90 -9.77 0.25 20.14
N LEU A 91 -9.92 -0.39 18.98
CA LEU A 91 -11.11 -1.19 18.67
C LEU A 91 -11.17 -2.48 19.49
N PHE A 92 -10.02 -3.00 19.91
CA PHE A 92 -9.88 -4.29 20.63
C PHE A 92 -9.74 -4.14 22.15
N ARG A 93 -9.77 -2.91 22.67
CA ARG A 93 -9.56 -2.58 24.10
C ARG A 93 -10.52 -3.23 25.10
N ASP A 94 -11.65 -3.79 24.66
CA ASP A 94 -12.58 -4.54 25.51
C ASP A 94 -12.15 -6.02 25.68
N ARG A 95 -11.18 -6.48 24.87
CA ARG A 95 -10.70 -7.88 24.78
C ARG A 95 -9.17 -8.02 24.97
N LEU A 96 -8.46 -6.89 24.95
CA LEU A 96 -7.03 -6.76 25.22
C LEU A 96 -6.83 -5.93 26.49
N GLY A 97 -5.81 -6.26 27.27
CA GLY A 97 -5.39 -5.44 28.40
C GLY A 97 -4.77 -4.11 27.95
N ASP A 98 -4.66 -3.16 28.88
CA ASP A 98 -4.08 -1.83 28.64
C ASP A 98 -2.69 -1.89 27.98
N ALA A 99 -1.80 -2.74 28.52
CA ALA A 99 -0.45 -2.94 28.01
C ALA A 99 -0.42 -3.65 26.64
N GLU A 100 -1.28 -4.66 26.43
CA GLU A 100 -1.40 -5.39 25.16
C GLU A 100 -1.88 -4.46 24.04
N THR A 101 -2.82 -3.56 24.36
CA THR A 101 -3.35 -2.57 23.41
C THR A 101 -2.29 -1.55 23.00
N VAL A 102 -1.48 -1.07 23.97
CA VAL A 102 -0.36 -0.16 23.66
C VAL A 102 0.75 -0.89 22.89
N ALA A 103 1.08 -2.12 23.23
CA ALA A 103 2.07 -2.93 22.51
C ALA A 103 1.64 -3.23 21.07
N PHE A 104 0.36 -3.57 20.83
CA PHE A 104 -0.17 -3.79 19.49
C PHE A 104 -0.11 -2.51 18.63
N SER A 105 -0.50 -1.37 19.22
CA SER A 105 -0.33 -0.06 18.59
C SER A 105 1.13 0.23 18.24
N ALA A 106 2.06 -0.03 19.16
CA ALA A 106 3.49 0.22 18.97
C ALA A 106 4.08 -0.63 17.83
N ILE A 107 3.76 -1.93 17.78
CA ILE A 107 4.19 -2.82 16.68
C ILE A 107 3.69 -2.28 15.34
N LEU A 108 2.40 -1.93 15.21
CA LEU A 108 1.86 -1.37 13.96
C LEU A 108 2.50 -0.02 13.58
N ALA A 109 2.95 0.76 14.55
CA ALA A 109 3.57 2.07 14.31
C ALA A 109 4.99 1.94 13.74
N VAL A 110 5.79 0.99 14.23
CA VAL A 110 7.25 0.92 13.95
C VAL A 110 7.72 -0.35 13.23
N GLN A 111 6.86 -1.35 12.98
CA GLN A 111 7.31 -2.56 12.27
C GLN A 111 7.77 -2.18 10.85
N PRO A 112 8.97 -2.61 10.41
CA PRO A 112 9.61 -2.08 9.20
C PRO A 112 8.82 -2.23 7.90
N VAL A 113 8.26 -3.42 7.61
CA VAL A 113 7.45 -3.67 6.40
C VAL A 113 6.22 -2.76 6.37
N VAL A 114 5.51 -2.65 7.49
CA VAL A 114 4.31 -1.82 7.62
C VAL A 114 4.68 -0.34 7.51
N LEU A 115 5.79 0.10 8.10
CA LEU A 115 6.27 1.48 8.04
C LEU A 115 6.75 1.86 6.64
N TYR A 116 7.52 0.99 5.98
CA TYR A 116 8.02 1.18 4.62
C TYR A 116 6.89 1.33 3.61
N TYR A 117 5.98 0.34 3.55
CA TYR A 117 4.87 0.37 2.60
C TYR A 117 3.73 1.33 3.01
N SER A 118 3.82 1.97 4.18
CA SER A 118 3.00 3.17 4.47
C SER A 118 3.49 4.40 3.69
N ARG A 119 4.72 4.40 3.18
CA ARG A 119 5.36 5.53 2.48
C ARG A 119 5.41 5.33 0.96
N PHE A 120 4.66 4.35 0.46
CA PHE A 120 4.71 3.85 -0.90
C PHE A 120 3.30 3.96 -1.51
N LEU A 121 3.16 4.48 -2.72
CA LEU A 121 1.86 4.70 -3.37
C LEU A 121 1.19 3.39 -3.82
N ARG A 122 0.70 2.61 -2.85
CA ARG A 122 0.04 1.31 -3.05
C ARG A 122 -1.10 1.05 -2.07
N GLY A 123 -2.04 0.22 -2.50
CA GLY A 123 -3.27 -0.09 -1.77
C GLY A 123 -3.13 -1.09 -0.61
N ASP A 124 -1.96 -1.68 -0.39
CA ASP A 124 -1.76 -2.78 0.55
C ASP A 124 -1.91 -2.33 2.03
N VAL A 125 -1.33 -1.20 2.43
CA VAL A 125 -1.49 -0.64 3.79
C VAL A 125 -2.91 -0.09 4.04
N PRO A 126 -3.55 0.66 3.12
CA PRO A 126 -4.95 1.05 3.30
C PRO A 126 -5.90 -0.16 3.39
N LEU A 127 -5.70 -1.22 2.60
CA LEU A 127 -6.42 -2.49 2.76
C LEU A 127 -6.21 -3.07 4.17
N ALA A 128 -4.98 -3.09 4.68
CA ALA A 128 -4.70 -3.59 6.01
C ALA A 128 -5.38 -2.76 7.12
N LEU A 129 -5.40 -1.43 7.01
CA LEU A 129 -6.15 -0.54 7.89
C LEU A 129 -7.64 -0.88 7.90
N PHE A 130 -8.30 -0.89 6.74
CA PHE A 130 -9.73 -1.12 6.65
C PHE A 130 -10.12 -2.56 7.02
N GLY A 131 -9.25 -3.54 6.73
CA GLY A 131 -9.42 -4.93 7.15
C GLY A 131 -9.36 -5.11 8.68
N VAL A 132 -8.33 -4.59 9.35
CA VAL A 132 -8.25 -4.64 10.83
C VAL A 132 -9.40 -3.85 11.45
N ALA A 133 -9.75 -2.69 10.88
CA ALA A 133 -10.89 -1.90 11.34
C ALA A 133 -12.21 -2.68 11.20
N ALA A 134 -12.45 -3.38 10.08
CA ALA A 134 -13.64 -4.20 9.88
C ALA A 134 -13.74 -5.33 10.92
N VAL A 135 -12.64 -6.02 11.25
CA VAL A 135 -12.63 -7.03 12.31
C VAL A 135 -12.89 -6.39 13.68
N GLY A 136 -12.22 -5.28 14.02
CA GLY A 136 -12.41 -4.59 15.31
C GLY A 136 -13.82 -4.04 15.51
N PHE A 137 -14.41 -3.45 14.47
CA PHE A 137 -15.81 -3.02 14.48
C PHE A 137 -16.78 -4.21 14.52
N THR A 138 -16.48 -5.33 13.86
CA THR A 138 -17.30 -6.57 13.96
C THR A 138 -17.31 -7.11 15.40
N VAL A 139 -16.15 -7.18 16.06
CA VAL A 139 -16.04 -7.58 17.47
C VAL A 139 -16.85 -6.65 18.39
N ARG A 140 -16.71 -5.33 18.23
CA ARG A 140 -17.50 -4.36 19.01
C ARG A 140 -19.00 -4.41 18.71
N ALA A 141 -19.39 -4.60 17.45
CA ALA A 141 -20.79 -4.77 17.07
C ALA A 141 -21.39 -6.03 17.70
N TRP A 142 -20.61 -7.12 17.77
CA TRP A 142 -20.97 -8.36 18.44
C TRP A 142 -21.12 -8.18 19.96
N ASP A 143 -20.10 -7.63 20.63
CA ASP A 143 -20.07 -7.50 22.09
C ASP A 143 -21.08 -6.50 22.62
N ARG A 144 -21.13 -5.30 22.03
CA ARG A 144 -21.89 -4.15 22.55
C ARG A 144 -23.31 -4.03 21.98
N ARG A 145 -23.72 -4.98 21.13
CA ARG A 145 -24.95 -4.90 20.30
C ARG A 145 -25.08 -3.59 19.50
N SER A 146 -23.93 -3.03 19.12
CA SER A 146 -23.82 -1.68 18.55
C SER A 146 -24.10 -1.66 17.05
N ARG A 147 -25.22 -1.02 16.67
CA ARG A 147 -25.55 -0.74 15.26
C ARG A 147 -24.56 0.23 14.61
N ARG A 148 -23.97 1.15 15.39
CA ARG A 148 -22.96 2.10 14.90
C ARG A 148 -21.70 1.37 14.46
N ASP A 149 -21.23 0.41 15.24
CA ASP A 149 -20.06 -0.39 14.88
C ASP A 149 -20.38 -1.30 13.67
N ALA A 150 -21.60 -1.87 13.58
CA ALA A 150 -22.03 -2.61 12.39
C ALA A 150 -22.07 -1.75 11.10
N TYR A 151 -22.51 -0.50 11.18
CA TYR A 151 -22.44 0.43 10.06
C TYR A 151 -21.00 0.86 9.73
N ALA A 152 -20.09 0.91 10.72
CA ALA A 152 -18.67 1.14 10.45
C ALA A 152 -18.03 -0.03 9.67
N VAL A 153 -18.44 -1.29 9.92
CA VAL A 153 -18.05 -2.44 9.07
C VAL A 153 -18.55 -2.26 7.64
N ALA A 154 -19.80 -1.81 7.46
CA ALA A 154 -20.40 -1.58 6.14
C ALA A 154 -19.70 -0.48 5.33
N VAL A 155 -18.98 0.44 5.97
CA VAL A 155 -18.13 1.45 5.30
C VAL A 155 -16.70 0.91 5.10
N ALA A 156 -16.15 0.20 6.08
CA ALA A 156 -14.79 -0.33 6.03
C ALA A 156 -14.60 -1.41 4.94
N LEU A 157 -15.58 -2.29 4.70
CA LEU A 157 -15.45 -3.36 3.70
C LEU A 157 -15.37 -2.83 2.25
N PRO A 158 -16.21 -1.89 1.78
CA PRO A 158 -16.02 -1.24 0.49
C PRO A 158 -14.70 -0.46 0.39
N LEU A 159 -14.25 0.21 1.46
CA LEU A 159 -12.95 0.91 1.48
C LEU A 159 -11.77 -0.07 1.37
N ALA A 160 -11.84 -1.23 2.04
CA ALA A 160 -10.86 -2.30 1.91
C ALA A 160 -10.79 -2.84 0.47
N ALA A 161 -11.95 -3.12 -0.14
CA ALA A 161 -12.02 -3.55 -1.54
C ALA A 161 -11.54 -2.47 -2.52
N ALA A 162 -11.85 -1.20 -2.24
CA ALA A 162 -11.41 -0.06 -3.03
C ALA A 162 -9.90 0.18 -2.91
N ALA A 163 -9.28 -0.18 -1.78
CA ALA A 163 -7.83 -0.09 -1.60
C ALA A 163 -7.08 -1.11 -2.46
N SER A 164 -7.42 -2.40 -2.36
CA SER A 164 -6.73 -3.45 -3.14
C SER A 164 -7.61 -4.68 -3.39
N GLY A 165 -7.42 -5.29 -4.56
CA GLY A 165 -8.02 -6.57 -4.95
C GLY A 165 -7.67 -7.73 -4.02
N PHE A 166 -6.58 -7.61 -3.25
CA PHE A 166 -6.21 -8.58 -2.21
C PHE A 166 -7.21 -8.66 -1.04
N VAL A 167 -8.28 -7.85 -1.02
CA VAL A 167 -9.43 -8.03 -0.11
C VAL A 167 -10.01 -9.46 -0.17
N VAL A 168 -9.91 -10.15 -1.31
CA VAL A 168 -10.30 -11.57 -1.42
C VAL A 168 -9.47 -12.45 -0.48
N GLY A 169 -8.17 -12.17 -0.33
CA GLY A 169 -7.29 -12.85 0.61
C GLY A 169 -7.67 -12.63 2.07
N TYR A 170 -8.16 -11.43 2.40
CA TYR A 170 -8.72 -11.13 3.74
C TYR A 170 -9.97 -11.98 3.99
N LEU A 171 -10.91 -12.01 3.03
CA LEU A 171 -12.14 -12.80 3.16
C LEU A 171 -11.84 -14.30 3.32
N LEU A 172 -11.00 -14.88 2.46
CA LEU A 172 -10.57 -16.28 2.56
C LEU A 172 -9.93 -16.59 3.92
N SER A 173 -9.01 -15.73 4.37
CA SER A 173 -8.32 -15.91 5.64
C SER A 173 -9.27 -15.77 6.84
N TRP A 174 -10.23 -14.84 6.80
CA TRP A 174 -11.23 -14.66 7.86
C TRP A 174 -12.22 -15.82 7.94
N PHE A 175 -12.71 -16.32 6.80
CA PHE A 175 -13.61 -17.48 6.77
C PHE A 175 -12.90 -18.73 7.31
N GLY A 176 -11.66 -18.98 6.88
CA GLY A 176 -10.85 -20.07 7.43
C GLY A 176 -10.58 -19.90 8.92
N ALA A 177 -10.14 -18.72 9.35
CA ALA A 177 -9.79 -18.43 10.74
C ALA A 177 -10.98 -18.58 11.71
N TRP A 178 -12.12 -17.97 11.41
CA TRP A 178 -13.30 -18.06 12.27
C TRP A 178 -13.98 -19.42 12.17
N GLY A 179 -13.89 -20.11 11.02
CA GLY A 179 -14.25 -21.52 10.89
C GLY A 179 -13.45 -22.39 11.87
N LEU A 180 -12.12 -22.25 11.90
CA LEU A 180 -11.25 -22.96 12.85
C LEU A 180 -11.58 -22.64 14.31
N VAL A 181 -11.87 -21.38 14.67
CA VAL A 181 -12.25 -21.00 16.04
C VAL A 181 -13.52 -21.73 16.52
N VAL A 182 -14.51 -21.89 15.63
CA VAL A 182 -15.80 -22.56 15.90
C VAL A 182 -15.66 -24.09 15.90
N ASP A 183 -14.91 -24.63 14.94
CA ASP A 183 -14.81 -26.08 14.73
C ASP A 183 -13.87 -26.79 15.72
N GLN A 184 -12.81 -26.11 16.18
CA GLN A 184 -11.73 -26.76 16.94
C GLN A 184 -12.20 -27.55 18.19
N ARG A 185 -13.19 -27.06 18.97
CA ARG A 185 -13.73 -27.83 20.13
C ARG A 185 -14.79 -28.86 19.74
N SER A 186 -15.49 -28.58 18.65
CA SER A 186 -16.51 -29.45 18.05
C SER A 186 -15.90 -30.79 17.64
N VAL A 187 -14.73 -30.76 17.03
CA VAL A 187 -13.96 -31.95 16.64
C VAL A 187 -13.16 -32.53 17.81
N ALA A 188 -12.51 -31.69 18.64
CA ALA A 188 -11.54 -32.17 19.62
C ALA A 188 -12.11 -32.62 20.98
N SER A 189 -13.33 -32.19 21.36
CA SER A 189 -13.79 -32.37 22.76
C SER A 189 -15.28 -32.57 23.00
N ASP A 190 -16.17 -32.08 22.13
CA ASP A 190 -17.62 -32.03 22.44
C ASP A 190 -18.57 -32.59 21.37
N SER A 191 -18.03 -33.32 20.38
CA SER A 191 -18.81 -34.00 19.32
C SER A 191 -19.83 -33.07 18.64
N GLY A 192 -19.39 -31.86 18.29
CA GLY A 192 -20.20 -30.86 17.58
C GLY A 192 -21.18 -30.08 18.45
N ALA A 193 -21.11 -30.16 19.78
CA ALA A 193 -21.93 -29.32 20.65
C ALA A 193 -21.52 -27.83 20.59
N GLY A 194 -20.22 -27.54 20.55
CA GLY A 194 -19.67 -26.17 20.53
C GLY A 194 -20.02 -25.40 19.26
N ALA A 195 -19.93 -26.04 18.08
CA ALA A 195 -20.36 -25.46 16.81
C ALA A 195 -21.88 -25.21 16.81
N ARG A 196 -22.69 -26.19 17.25
CA ARG A 196 -24.16 -26.01 17.34
C ARG A 196 -24.54 -24.86 18.25
N ALA A 197 -23.89 -24.72 19.41
CA ALA A 197 -24.09 -23.58 20.31
C ALA A 197 -23.67 -22.24 19.67
N SER A 198 -22.55 -22.21 18.94
CA SER A 198 -22.08 -21.01 18.23
C SER A 198 -23.03 -20.60 17.09
N VAL A 199 -23.56 -21.57 16.33
CA VAL A 199 -24.57 -21.35 15.28
C VAL A 199 -25.90 -20.87 15.87
N ALA A 200 -26.34 -21.45 17.00
CA ALA A 200 -27.53 -20.98 17.71
C ALA A 200 -27.35 -19.53 18.20
N ALA A 201 -26.22 -19.23 18.84
CA ALA A 201 -25.90 -17.87 19.27
C ALA A 201 -25.87 -16.88 18.10
N LEU A 202 -25.31 -17.25 16.94
CA LEU A 202 -25.33 -16.43 15.72
C LEU A 202 -26.76 -16.22 15.20
N ARG A 203 -27.58 -17.26 15.15
CA ARG A 203 -28.99 -17.18 14.74
C ARG A 203 -29.77 -16.20 15.63
N ASP A 204 -29.64 -16.34 16.95
CA ASP A 204 -30.30 -15.47 17.93
C ASP A 204 -29.77 -14.02 17.83
N ARG A 205 -28.52 -13.85 17.41
CA ARG A 205 -27.89 -12.54 17.22
C ARG A 205 -28.39 -11.79 15.99
N VAL A 206 -28.75 -12.51 14.93
CA VAL A 206 -29.23 -11.99 13.63
C VAL A 206 -30.77 -11.96 13.57
N ALA A 207 -31.46 -12.71 14.44
CA ALA A 207 -32.91 -12.64 14.60
C ALA A 207 -33.37 -11.19 14.85
N GLY A 208 -34.31 -10.72 14.03
CA GLY A 208 -34.83 -9.35 14.11
C GLY A 208 -33.89 -8.24 13.60
N THR A 209 -32.69 -8.55 13.09
CA THR A 209 -31.76 -7.52 12.57
C THR A 209 -31.94 -7.19 11.09
N ALA A 210 -33.05 -7.60 10.46
CA ALA A 210 -33.30 -7.39 9.03
C ALA A 210 -33.22 -5.91 8.60
N THR A 211 -33.91 -4.99 9.30
CA THR A 211 -33.88 -3.56 8.94
C THR A 211 -32.49 -2.91 9.16
N PRO A 212 -31.77 -3.14 10.28
CA PRO A 212 -30.37 -2.73 10.39
C PRO A 212 -29.47 -3.34 9.30
N ALA A 213 -29.62 -4.63 8.97
CA ALA A 213 -28.82 -5.28 7.94
C ALA A 213 -29.09 -4.70 6.54
N ALA A 214 -30.35 -4.43 6.20
CA ALA A 214 -30.71 -3.76 4.94
C ALA A 214 -30.10 -2.35 4.85
N ARG A 215 -30.13 -1.57 5.94
CA ARG A 215 -29.48 -0.25 6.01
C ARG A 215 -27.96 -0.34 5.88
N ALA A 216 -27.33 -1.35 6.50
CA ALA A 216 -25.91 -1.62 6.36
C ALA A 216 -25.55 -2.00 4.91
N GLY A 217 -26.36 -2.86 4.26
CA GLY A 217 -26.20 -3.22 2.86
C GLY A 217 -26.34 -2.02 1.92
N LEU A 218 -27.37 -1.19 2.10
CA LEU A 218 -27.54 0.05 1.34
C LEU A 218 -26.36 1.02 1.52
N LEU A 219 -25.85 1.17 2.74
CA LEU A 219 -24.65 1.98 3.02
C LEU A 219 -23.41 1.40 2.32
N ALA A 220 -23.19 0.09 2.40
CA ALA A 220 -22.07 -0.57 1.74
C ALA A 220 -22.14 -0.42 0.21
N THR A 221 -23.33 -0.62 -0.38
CA THR A 221 -23.57 -0.40 -1.81
C THR A 221 -23.36 1.06 -2.20
N ALA A 222 -23.83 2.03 -1.42
CA ALA A 222 -23.63 3.44 -1.71
C ALA A 222 -22.14 3.83 -1.69
N VAL A 223 -21.38 3.38 -0.68
CA VAL A 223 -19.94 3.61 -0.61
C VAL A 223 -19.20 2.89 -1.75
N ALA A 224 -19.59 1.65 -2.09
CA ALA A 224 -19.03 0.92 -3.22
C ALA A 224 -19.30 1.64 -4.56
N SER A 225 -20.53 2.08 -4.81
CA SER A 225 -20.87 2.89 -6.00
C SER A 225 -20.00 4.15 -6.06
N VAL A 226 -19.89 4.91 -4.97
CA VAL A 226 -19.02 6.10 -4.93
C VAL A 226 -17.56 5.75 -5.24
N LEU A 227 -17.03 4.63 -4.77
CA LEU A 227 -15.61 4.30 -5.00
C LEU A 227 -15.33 3.70 -6.39
N PHE A 228 -16.24 2.86 -6.93
CA PHE A 228 -15.98 2.06 -8.13
C PHE A 228 -16.66 2.55 -9.40
N ALA A 229 -17.75 3.32 -9.31
CA ALA A 229 -18.45 3.81 -10.48
C ALA A 229 -17.60 4.81 -11.29
N PRO A 230 -17.79 4.88 -12.61
CA PRO A 230 -17.09 5.83 -13.45
C PRO A 230 -17.49 7.29 -13.12
N ARG A 231 -16.62 8.23 -13.51
CA ARG A 231 -16.92 9.66 -13.60
C ARG A 231 -16.92 10.05 -15.06
N SER A 232 -17.85 10.91 -15.46
CA SER A 232 -17.84 11.43 -16.81
C SER A 232 -16.71 12.44 -17.01
N GLY A 233 -16.30 12.66 -18.25
CA GLY A 233 -15.21 13.55 -18.61
C GLY A 233 -14.76 13.28 -20.04
N SER A 234 -13.66 13.92 -20.47
CA SER A 234 -13.27 13.95 -21.89
C SER A 234 -13.05 12.58 -22.54
N THR A 235 -12.77 11.53 -21.74
CA THR A 235 -12.56 10.15 -22.23
C THR A 235 -13.64 9.14 -21.79
N THR A 236 -14.69 9.57 -21.07
CA THR A 236 -15.74 8.66 -20.56
C THR A 236 -17.10 9.36 -20.51
N GLY A 237 -18.06 8.88 -21.31
CA GLY A 237 -19.43 9.41 -21.37
C GLY A 237 -20.44 8.72 -20.44
N VAL A 238 -20.00 8.13 -19.33
CA VAL A 238 -20.88 7.53 -18.30
C VAL A 238 -20.34 7.91 -16.92
N GLY A 239 -21.13 8.57 -16.08
CA GLY A 239 -20.67 9.11 -14.80
C GLY A 239 -21.71 9.05 -13.68
N LEU A 240 -21.25 9.09 -12.43
CA LEU A 240 -22.13 9.38 -11.28
C LEU A 240 -22.58 10.84 -11.22
N ASP A 241 -21.79 11.69 -11.85
CA ASP A 241 -21.91 13.14 -11.98
C ASP A 241 -22.95 13.57 -13.04
N ASP A 242 -23.29 12.68 -13.98
CA ASP A 242 -24.31 12.91 -15.01
C ASP A 242 -25.65 12.23 -14.63
N PRO A 243 -26.74 12.98 -14.40
CA PRO A 243 -28.05 12.43 -14.06
C PRO A 243 -28.64 11.49 -15.12
N THR A 244 -28.25 11.62 -16.40
CA THR A 244 -28.76 10.77 -17.49
C THR A 244 -28.11 9.39 -17.47
N THR A 245 -26.83 9.29 -17.09
CA THR A 245 -26.09 8.01 -17.04
C THR A 245 -25.83 7.46 -15.64
N ILE A 246 -26.22 8.15 -14.56
CA ILE A 246 -26.03 7.72 -13.16
C ILE A 246 -26.48 6.28 -12.87
N HIS A 247 -27.56 5.82 -13.51
CA HIS A 247 -28.06 4.46 -13.36
C HIS A 247 -27.11 3.40 -13.96
N LEU A 248 -26.47 3.71 -15.09
CA LEU A 248 -25.40 2.91 -15.69
C LEU A 248 -24.14 2.99 -14.83
N ALA A 249 -23.78 4.17 -14.32
CA ALA A 249 -22.62 4.33 -13.45
C ALA A 249 -22.75 3.53 -12.14
N VAL A 250 -23.93 3.48 -11.52
CA VAL A 250 -24.22 2.63 -10.35
C VAL A 250 -24.13 1.13 -10.70
N TYR A 251 -24.62 0.71 -11.86
CA TYR A 251 -24.42 -0.67 -12.34
C TYR A 251 -22.92 -0.99 -12.52
N GLU A 252 -22.18 -0.07 -13.14
CA GLU A 252 -20.75 -0.24 -13.42
C GLU A 252 -19.88 -0.21 -12.17
N GLY A 253 -20.27 0.56 -11.15
CA GLY A 253 -19.63 0.60 -9.83
C GLY A 253 -20.00 -0.57 -8.91
N THR A 254 -20.97 -1.41 -9.28
CA THR A 254 -21.40 -2.55 -8.47
C THR A 254 -21.16 -3.86 -9.21
N VAL A 255 -22.11 -4.28 -10.05
CA VAL A 255 -22.04 -5.54 -10.81
C VAL A 255 -20.93 -5.49 -11.86
N GLY A 256 -20.77 -4.36 -12.55
CA GLY A 256 -19.71 -4.16 -13.54
C GLY A 256 -18.31 -4.23 -12.93
N ALA A 257 -18.11 -3.66 -11.75
CA ALA A 257 -16.84 -3.69 -11.03
C ALA A 257 -16.45 -5.13 -10.63
N VAL A 258 -17.39 -5.89 -10.08
CA VAL A 258 -17.18 -7.31 -9.77
C VAL A 258 -16.88 -8.12 -11.04
N ARG A 259 -17.62 -7.90 -12.13
CA ARG A 259 -17.39 -8.59 -13.42
C ARG A 259 -15.99 -8.29 -13.99
N ARG A 260 -15.57 -7.03 -13.99
CA ARG A 260 -14.21 -6.64 -14.42
C ARG A 260 -13.15 -7.28 -13.54
N PHE A 261 -13.32 -7.25 -12.23
CA PHE A 261 -12.38 -7.86 -11.29
C PHE A 261 -12.22 -9.37 -11.54
N VAL A 262 -13.33 -10.09 -11.70
CA VAL A 262 -13.31 -11.54 -12.00
C VAL A 262 -12.67 -11.81 -13.36
N GLY A 263 -12.96 -11.00 -14.39
CA GLY A 263 -12.27 -11.07 -15.68
C GLY A 263 -10.76 -11.00 -15.51
N VAL A 264 -10.26 -9.85 -15.04
CA VAL A 264 -8.81 -9.58 -14.97
C VAL A 264 -8.04 -10.44 -13.95
N ARG A 265 -8.66 -10.83 -12.82
CA ARG A 265 -7.95 -11.46 -11.68
C ARG A 265 -8.27 -12.93 -11.47
N VAL A 266 -9.18 -13.50 -12.26
CA VAL A 266 -9.59 -14.91 -12.14
C VAL A 266 -9.65 -15.61 -13.49
N VAL A 267 -10.25 -14.99 -14.52
CA VAL A 267 -10.38 -15.59 -15.86
C VAL A 267 -9.10 -15.37 -16.68
N ASP A 268 -8.71 -14.11 -16.84
CA ASP A 268 -7.58 -13.62 -17.62
C ASP A 268 -6.39 -13.28 -16.69
N ARG A 269 -6.14 -14.12 -15.68
CA ARG A 269 -5.13 -13.85 -14.63
C ARG A 269 -3.71 -14.00 -15.18
N PHE A 270 -2.92 -12.95 -15.05
CA PHE A 270 -1.48 -12.95 -15.32
C PHE A 270 -0.67 -13.60 -14.17
N PRO A 271 0.47 -14.28 -14.44
CA PRO A 271 0.94 -14.72 -15.75
C PRO A 271 0.16 -15.94 -16.27
N ASP A 272 0.06 -16.08 -17.59
CA ASP A 272 -0.60 -17.21 -18.24
C ASP A 272 0.10 -18.53 -17.89
N GLY A 273 -0.55 -19.39 -17.10
CA GLY A 273 -0.08 -20.75 -16.80
C GLY A 273 0.00 -21.08 -15.30
N THR A 274 1.02 -21.87 -14.94
CA THR A 274 1.15 -22.44 -13.59
C THR A 274 1.84 -21.49 -12.62
N HIS A 275 1.09 -20.99 -11.64
CA HIS A 275 1.63 -20.24 -10.50
C HIS A 275 2.49 -21.14 -9.58
N ALA A 276 3.79 -20.86 -9.50
CA ALA A 276 4.72 -21.62 -8.67
C ALA A 276 4.63 -21.20 -7.20
N VAL A 277 3.66 -21.76 -6.47
CA VAL A 277 3.39 -21.41 -5.05
C VAL A 277 4.60 -21.62 -4.14
N LEU A 278 5.38 -22.70 -4.33
CA LEU A 278 6.48 -23.04 -3.41
C LEU A 278 7.61 -21.99 -3.37
N PRO A 279 8.17 -21.50 -4.50
CA PRO A 279 9.07 -20.35 -4.50
C PRO A 279 8.51 -19.13 -3.77
N TYR A 280 7.26 -18.74 -4.05
CA TYR A 280 6.63 -17.56 -3.43
C TYR A 280 6.48 -17.72 -1.90
N LEU A 281 6.24 -18.95 -1.40
CA LEU A 281 6.26 -19.25 0.03
C LEU A 281 7.68 -19.19 0.62
N GLY A 282 8.69 -19.61 -0.15
CA GLY A 282 10.10 -19.50 0.21
C GLY A 282 10.53 -18.05 0.40
N ASP A 283 10.34 -17.22 -0.63
CA ASP A 283 10.64 -15.79 -0.63
C ASP A 283 9.93 -15.06 0.52
N ALA A 284 8.63 -15.35 0.71
CA ALA A 284 7.85 -14.79 1.82
C ALA A 284 8.39 -15.23 3.19
N GLY A 285 8.84 -16.48 3.32
CA GLY A 285 9.47 -17.01 4.53
C GLY A 285 10.81 -16.33 4.85
N GLU A 286 11.67 -16.18 3.85
CA GLU A 286 12.97 -15.50 3.98
C GLU A 286 12.78 -14.03 4.42
N LEU A 287 11.91 -13.29 3.72
CA LEU A 287 11.60 -11.90 4.05
C LEU A 287 10.89 -11.75 5.42
N LEU A 288 10.07 -12.72 5.85
CA LEU A 288 9.50 -12.73 7.20
C LEU A 288 10.55 -12.96 8.29
N VAL A 289 11.58 -13.78 8.02
CA VAL A 289 12.72 -13.98 8.92
C VAL A 289 13.62 -12.74 8.96
N ALA A 290 13.83 -12.09 7.82
CA ALA A 290 14.74 -10.96 7.78
C ALA A 290 14.10 -9.63 8.28
N LEU A 291 12.83 -9.38 7.94
CA LEU A 291 12.16 -8.09 8.19
C LEU A 291 11.11 -8.12 9.32
N ALA A 292 10.70 -9.31 9.79
CA ALA A 292 9.56 -9.44 10.71
C ALA A 292 9.73 -10.48 11.83
N LEU A 293 10.91 -11.11 12.01
CA LEU A 293 11.11 -12.27 12.88
C LEU A 293 10.50 -12.14 14.29
N PRO A 294 10.65 -11.02 15.04
CA PRO A 294 10.05 -10.90 16.37
C PRO A 294 8.52 -10.99 16.35
N VAL A 295 7.88 -10.36 15.35
CA VAL A 295 6.42 -10.38 15.18
C VAL A 295 5.95 -11.76 14.73
N THR A 296 6.68 -12.39 13.80
CA THR A 296 6.38 -13.75 13.32
C THR A 296 6.48 -14.78 14.45
N VAL A 297 7.60 -14.80 15.19
CA VAL A 297 7.82 -15.77 16.28
C VAL A 297 6.83 -15.56 17.43
N LEU A 298 6.67 -14.33 17.92
CA LEU A 298 5.73 -14.05 19.02
C LEU A 298 4.27 -14.24 18.58
N GLY A 299 3.92 -13.86 17.34
CA GLY A 299 2.57 -13.99 16.79
C GLY A 299 2.16 -15.44 16.60
N VAL A 300 2.99 -16.24 15.92
CA VAL A 300 2.76 -17.68 15.71
C VAL A 300 2.79 -18.42 17.04
N GLY A 301 3.81 -18.18 17.88
CA GLY A 301 3.93 -18.82 19.19
C GLY A 301 2.73 -18.55 20.09
N THR A 302 2.22 -17.31 20.12
CA THR A 302 1.05 -16.94 20.92
C THR A 302 -0.25 -17.49 20.34
N ALA A 303 -0.40 -17.54 19.01
CA ALA A 303 -1.56 -18.17 18.38
C ALA A 303 -1.63 -19.68 18.70
N LEU A 304 -0.49 -20.37 18.61
CA LEU A 304 -0.37 -21.79 18.97
C LEU A 304 -0.55 -22.01 20.48
N TYR A 305 -0.03 -21.13 21.35
CA TYR A 305 -0.27 -21.21 22.78
C TYR A 305 -1.76 -21.01 23.13
N ALA A 306 -2.39 -19.95 22.60
CA ALA A 306 -3.80 -19.64 22.83
C ALA A 306 -4.74 -20.77 22.37
N ARG A 307 -4.36 -21.51 21.32
CA ARG A 307 -5.08 -22.70 20.85
C ARG A 307 -5.22 -23.79 21.93
N TYR A 308 -4.23 -23.96 22.81
CA TYR A 308 -4.19 -24.99 23.85
C TYR A 308 -4.31 -24.45 25.29
N ALA A 309 -4.38 -23.13 25.47
CA ALA A 309 -4.48 -22.50 26.78
C ALA A 309 -5.80 -22.86 27.50
N PRO A 310 -5.79 -23.08 28.83
CA PRO A 310 -7.00 -23.36 29.61
C PRO A 310 -8.04 -22.23 29.51
N GLN A 311 -7.56 -20.99 29.53
CA GLN A 311 -8.37 -19.79 29.29
C GLN A 311 -8.29 -19.44 27.81
N ARG A 312 -9.36 -19.74 27.04
CA ARG A 312 -9.47 -19.31 25.63
C ARG A 312 -9.49 -17.78 25.52
N ARG A 313 -8.89 -17.28 24.44
CA ARG A 313 -8.97 -15.87 24.00
C ARG A 313 -9.35 -15.86 22.51
N PRO A 314 -10.64 -16.01 22.16
CA PRO A 314 -11.06 -16.24 20.77
C PRO A 314 -10.62 -15.17 19.77
N LEU A 315 -10.45 -13.92 20.23
CA LEU A 315 -9.87 -12.85 19.41
C LEU A 315 -8.42 -13.13 19.00
N VAL A 316 -7.59 -13.58 19.95
CA VAL A 316 -6.17 -13.88 19.74
C VAL A 316 -6.01 -15.15 18.90
N GLU A 317 -6.84 -16.16 19.15
CA GLU A 317 -6.93 -17.38 18.34
C GLU A 317 -7.31 -17.06 16.88
N GLY A 318 -8.42 -16.36 16.66
CA GLY A 318 -8.92 -16.06 15.31
C GLY A 318 -8.03 -15.10 14.53
N VAL A 319 -7.49 -14.05 15.15
CA VAL A 319 -6.54 -13.15 14.48
C VAL A 319 -5.19 -13.86 14.24
N GLY A 320 -4.78 -14.76 15.13
CA GLY A 320 -3.64 -15.65 14.91
C GLY A 320 -3.82 -16.61 13.74
N TYR A 321 -4.98 -17.26 13.62
CA TYR A 321 -5.31 -18.11 12.47
C TYR A 321 -5.42 -17.31 11.17
N TRP A 322 -5.92 -16.07 11.20
CA TRP A 322 -5.88 -15.18 10.04
C TRP A 322 -4.43 -14.91 9.63
N GLY A 323 -3.56 -14.52 10.56
CA GLY A 323 -2.13 -14.31 10.26
C GLY A 323 -1.43 -15.55 9.70
N LEU A 324 -1.72 -16.74 10.25
CA LEU A 324 -1.19 -18.01 9.75
C LEU A 324 -1.71 -18.37 8.34
N LEU A 325 -3.00 -18.17 8.07
CA LEU A 325 -3.56 -18.39 6.73
C LEU A 325 -3.00 -17.39 5.72
N ALA A 326 -2.74 -16.15 6.13
CA ALA A 326 -2.17 -15.13 5.26
C ALA A 326 -0.78 -15.52 4.72
N VAL A 327 0.04 -16.24 5.50
CA VAL A 327 1.34 -16.79 5.03
C VAL A 327 1.19 -17.63 3.76
N VAL A 328 0.05 -18.33 3.59
CA VAL A 328 -0.20 -19.17 2.40
C VAL A 328 -1.03 -18.43 1.35
N VAL A 329 -2.05 -17.69 1.78
CA VAL A 329 -3.04 -17.06 0.90
C VAL A 329 -2.41 -15.96 0.04
N PHE A 330 -1.59 -15.07 0.60
CA PHE A 330 -1.06 -13.93 -0.18
C PHE A 330 0.02 -14.34 -1.20
N PRO A 331 0.98 -15.23 -0.86
CA PRO A 331 1.86 -15.86 -1.86
C PRO A 331 1.13 -16.61 -2.97
N THR A 332 -0.06 -17.17 -2.71
CA THR A 332 -0.90 -17.85 -3.72
C THR A 332 -1.70 -16.86 -4.60
N LEU A 333 -2.10 -15.70 -4.04
CA LEU A 333 -2.87 -14.68 -4.76
C LEU A 333 -2.01 -13.66 -5.50
N SER A 334 -0.75 -13.44 -5.11
CA SER A 334 0.13 -12.51 -5.79
C SER A 334 0.52 -13.02 -7.18
N GLU A 335 0.69 -12.08 -8.11
CA GLU A 335 1.16 -12.34 -9.50
C GLU A 335 2.66 -12.09 -9.64
N VAL A 336 3.28 -11.48 -8.62
CA VAL A 336 4.72 -11.21 -8.48
C VAL A 336 5.16 -11.51 -7.05
N SER A 337 6.36 -12.07 -6.88
CA SER A 337 6.97 -12.16 -5.55
C SER A 337 7.44 -10.77 -5.14
N ALA A 338 6.92 -10.25 -4.03
CA ALA A 338 7.15 -8.88 -3.62
C ALA A 338 6.91 -8.62 -2.12
N PRO A 339 7.74 -7.83 -1.43
CA PRO A 339 7.69 -7.73 0.04
C PRO A 339 6.45 -6.99 0.58
N TRP A 340 5.76 -6.17 -0.22
CA TRP A 340 4.53 -5.49 0.20
C TRP A 340 3.40 -6.46 0.56
N THR A 341 3.40 -7.67 -0.02
CA THR A 341 2.41 -8.71 0.32
C THR A 341 2.48 -9.13 1.79
N LEU A 342 3.64 -8.98 2.43
CA LEU A 342 3.85 -9.29 3.84
C LEU A 342 3.13 -8.35 4.81
N VAL A 343 2.73 -7.15 4.37
CA VAL A 343 1.84 -6.27 5.16
C VAL A 343 0.62 -7.05 5.63
N HIS A 344 0.06 -7.90 4.77
CA HIS A 344 -1.14 -8.69 5.04
C HIS A 344 -0.92 -9.90 5.97
N VAL A 345 0.34 -10.27 6.22
CA VAL A 345 0.75 -11.32 7.16
C VAL A 345 1.13 -10.70 8.51
N VAL A 346 1.97 -9.66 8.48
CA VAL A 346 2.53 -9.01 9.66
C VAL A 346 1.47 -8.25 10.45
N VAL A 347 0.57 -7.53 9.79
CA VAL A 347 -0.48 -6.75 10.47
C VAL A 347 -1.41 -7.62 11.33
N PRO A 348 -1.99 -8.73 10.85
CA PRO A 348 -2.74 -9.63 11.73
C PRO A 348 -1.87 -10.31 12.78
N LEU A 349 -0.65 -10.79 12.46
CA LEU A 349 0.25 -11.40 13.46
C LEU A 349 0.69 -10.43 14.57
N SER A 350 0.62 -9.11 14.34
CA SER A 350 0.99 -8.09 15.33
C SER A 350 0.11 -8.11 16.59
N LEU A 351 -1.15 -8.54 16.51
CA LEU A 351 -2.05 -8.64 17.67
C LEU A 351 -1.65 -9.80 18.63
N PRO A 352 -1.55 -11.07 18.18
CA PRO A 352 -1.03 -12.12 19.04
C PRO A 352 0.43 -11.88 19.44
N ALA A 353 1.26 -11.24 18.59
CA ALA A 353 2.63 -10.87 18.97
C ALA A 353 2.67 -9.90 20.16
N ALA A 354 1.79 -8.89 20.18
CA ALA A 354 1.66 -7.97 21.31
C ALA A 354 1.22 -8.66 22.61
N VAL A 355 0.29 -9.61 22.52
CA VAL A 355 -0.17 -10.42 23.65
C VAL A 355 0.98 -11.30 24.18
N GLY A 356 1.72 -11.96 23.28
CA GLY A 356 2.89 -12.77 23.64
C GLY A 356 3.99 -11.95 24.30
N LEU A 357 4.33 -10.79 23.74
CA LEU A 357 5.32 -9.87 24.28
C LEU A 357 4.97 -9.44 25.70
N VAL A 358 3.72 -9.00 25.94
CA VAL A 358 3.28 -8.57 27.28
C VAL A 358 3.20 -9.75 28.24
N GLY A 359 2.84 -10.95 27.77
CA GLY A 359 2.88 -12.19 28.56
C GLY A 359 4.30 -12.53 29.01
N ALA A 360 5.27 -12.53 28.08
CA ALA A 360 6.67 -12.80 28.36
C ALA A 360 7.30 -11.78 29.32
N LEU A 361 7.02 -10.48 29.12
CA LEU A 361 7.49 -9.41 30.00
C LEU A 361 6.94 -9.54 31.43
N ARG A 362 5.65 -9.91 31.58
CA ARG A 362 5.04 -10.16 32.89
C ARG A 362 5.63 -11.40 33.57
N TRP A 363 5.80 -12.49 32.83
CA TRP A 363 6.40 -13.71 33.35
C TRP A 363 7.84 -13.48 33.83
N GLY A 364 8.66 -12.77 33.04
CA GLY A 364 10.02 -12.39 33.43
C GLY A 364 10.04 -11.50 34.67
N ALA A 365 9.14 -10.51 34.77
CA ALA A 365 9.03 -9.65 35.94
C ALA A 365 8.64 -10.44 37.22
N SER A 366 7.70 -11.38 37.14
CA SER A 366 7.32 -12.24 38.26
C SER A 366 8.45 -13.20 38.67
N ALA A 367 9.15 -13.79 37.70
CA ALA A 367 10.30 -14.66 37.98
C ALA A 367 11.42 -13.90 38.73
N ALA A 368 11.64 -12.62 38.41
CA ALA A 368 12.59 -11.77 39.13
C ALA A 368 12.19 -11.49 40.58
N THR A 369 10.91 -11.19 40.83
CA THR A 369 10.42 -10.92 42.19
C THR A 369 10.46 -12.17 43.06
N ASP A 370 10.16 -13.33 42.48
CA ASP A 370 10.14 -14.60 43.21
C ASP A 370 11.57 -15.07 43.51
N ALA A 371 12.50 -14.97 42.55
CA ALA A 371 13.91 -15.32 42.75
C ALA A 371 14.59 -14.45 43.83
N GLY A 372 14.26 -13.16 43.90
CA GLY A 372 14.75 -12.25 44.94
C GLY A 372 14.26 -12.58 46.36
N SER A 373 13.21 -13.39 46.51
CA SER A 373 12.65 -13.80 47.80
C SER A 373 13.26 -15.09 48.39
N GLY A 374 14.12 -15.78 47.63
CA GLY A 374 14.70 -17.08 48.02
C GLY A 374 15.87 -17.03 49.01
N GLY A 375 16.22 -15.86 49.54
CA GLY A 375 17.44 -15.64 50.33
C GLY A 375 17.19 -15.07 51.73
N VAL A 376 17.26 -15.94 52.74
CA VAL A 376 17.33 -15.66 54.19
C VAL A 376 16.04 -15.13 54.84
N GLY A 377 15.68 -15.72 55.99
CA GLY A 377 14.45 -15.41 56.71
C GLY A 377 14.54 -14.17 57.60
N ALA A 378 13.39 -13.50 57.74
CA ALA A 378 13.07 -12.40 58.67
C ALA A 378 13.96 -11.14 58.58
N HIS A 379 13.32 -9.98 58.35
CA HIS A 379 13.03 -8.99 59.40
C HIS A 379 12.03 -7.95 58.85
N ALA A 380 11.31 -7.26 59.76
CA ALA A 380 10.47 -6.14 59.38
C ALA A 380 11.33 -4.88 59.17
N GLY A 381 11.24 -4.29 57.99
CA GLY A 381 11.94 -3.06 57.60
C GLY A 381 11.63 -2.78 56.14
N GLY A 382 11.21 -1.55 55.84
CA GLY A 382 10.79 -1.20 54.48
C GLY A 382 11.99 -0.88 53.59
N ASP A 383 12.38 -1.82 52.73
CA ASP A 383 13.23 -1.57 51.56
C ASP A 383 12.55 -2.08 50.30
N THR A 384 12.60 -1.27 49.23
CA THR A 384 12.03 -1.63 47.93
C THR A 384 12.72 -2.85 47.31
N PRO A 385 11.99 -3.78 46.68
CA PRO A 385 12.60 -4.97 46.11
C PRO A 385 13.60 -4.61 45.01
N ALA A 386 14.87 -4.91 45.26
CA ALA A 386 15.94 -4.73 44.29
C ALA A 386 15.75 -5.74 43.14
N ILE A 387 15.58 -5.22 41.93
CA ILE A 387 15.39 -6.05 40.73
C ILE A 387 16.71 -6.78 40.45
N ASP A 388 16.68 -8.11 40.37
CA ASP A 388 17.86 -8.90 40.03
C ASP A 388 18.48 -8.45 38.70
N ALA A 389 19.78 -8.18 38.74
CA ALA A 389 20.57 -7.77 37.59
C ALA A 389 20.50 -8.78 36.45
N GLY A 390 20.39 -10.09 36.74
CA GLY A 390 20.22 -11.13 35.74
C GLY A 390 18.95 -10.95 34.90
N THR A 391 17.83 -10.59 35.53
CA THR A 391 16.56 -10.37 34.81
C THR A 391 16.52 -9.03 34.10
N VAL A 392 17.10 -7.97 34.69
CA VAL A 392 17.28 -6.69 33.99
C VAL A 392 18.11 -6.90 32.73
N VAL A 393 19.21 -7.65 32.80
CA VAL A 393 20.04 -8.03 31.65
C VAL A 393 19.26 -8.88 30.65
N ALA A 394 18.47 -9.89 31.06
CA ALA A 394 17.69 -10.70 30.12
C ALA A 394 16.60 -9.91 29.38
N VAL A 395 15.83 -9.07 30.07
CA VAL A 395 14.81 -8.22 29.46
C VAL A 395 15.45 -7.14 28.59
N LEU A 396 16.56 -6.54 29.04
CA LEU A 396 17.36 -5.64 28.19
C LEU A 396 17.89 -6.36 26.96
N LEU A 397 18.43 -7.58 27.06
CA LEU A 397 18.94 -8.34 25.91
C LEU A 397 17.84 -8.67 24.91
N VAL A 398 16.62 -9.02 25.35
CA VAL A 398 15.48 -9.21 24.44
C VAL A 398 15.05 -7.88 23.81
N ALA A 399 14.97 -6.79 24.60
CA ALA A 399 14.64 -5.46 24.08
C ALA A 399 15.73 -4.91 23.13
N LEU A 400 17.00 -5.23 23.38
CA LEU A 400 18.16 -4.85 22.58
C LEU A 400 18.27 -5.73 21.34
N ALA A 401 17.89 -7.01 21.38
CA ALA A 401 17.81 -7.87 20.20
C ALA A 401 16.65 -7.46 19.28
N VAL A 402 15.48 -7.17 19.85
CA VAL A 402 14.34 -6.60 19.11
C VAL A 402 14.69 -5.22 18.57
N GLY A 403 15.34 -4.37 19.37
CA GLY A 403 15.77 -3.02 19.01
C GLY A 403 16.90 -2.98 17.97
N ALA A 404 17.87 -3.89 18.06
CA ALA A 404 18.94 -4.04 17.07
C ALA A 404 18.37 -4.62 15.76
N GLY A 405 17.40 -5.54 15.84
CA GLY A 405 16.65 -5.99 14.67
C GLY A 405 15.90 -4.84 13.99
N THR A 406 15.14 -4.02 14.74
CA THR A 406 14.48 -2.84 14.14
C THR A 406 15.45 -1.74 13.71
N ALA A 407 16.64 -1.61 14.30
CA ALA A 407 17.66 -0.67 13.85
C ALA A 407 18.37 -1.14 12.56
N ALA A 408 18.73 -2.42 12.47
CA ALA A 408 19.35 -3.03 11.29
C ALA A 408 18.38 -3.02 10.10
N VAL A 409 17.12 -3.41 10.31
CA VAL A 409 16.08 -3.28 9.27
C VAL A 409 15.68 -1.81 9.07
N GLY A 410 15.89 -0.93 10.05
CA GLY A 410 15.80 0.52 9.85
C GLY A 410 16.82 1.04 8.82
N ALA A 411 18.05 0.50 8.82
CA ALA A 411 19.03 0.81 7.78
C ALA A 411 18.59 0.31 6.39
N ASP A 412 17.86 -0.81 6.30
CA ASP A 412 17.24 -1.30 5.06
C ASP A 412 16.10 -0.36 4.58
N VAL A 413 15.21 0.03 5.51
CA VAL A 413 14.09 0.96 5.27
C VAL A 413 14.55 2.33 4.77
N TYR A 414 15.70 2.82 5.23
CA TYR A 414 16.19 4.18 4.96
C TYR A 414 17.47 4.26 4.11
N GLY A 415 18.09 3.14 3.76
CA GLY A 415 19.32 3.08 2.96
C GLY A 415 19.14 3.46 1.48
N PRO A 416 20.22 3.51 0.69
CA PRO A 416 20.11 3.60 -0.77
C PRO A 416 19.39 2.36 -1.33
N PRO A 417 18.56 2.49 -2.38
CA PRO A 417 17.99 1.33 -3.05
C PRO A 417 19.10 0.61 -3.84
N ASP A 418 19.69 -0.43 -3.24
CA ASP A 418 20.69 -1.29 -3.90
C ASP A 418 20.41 -2.79 -3.70
N ARG A 419 21.29 -3.63 -4.25
CA ARG A 419 21.16 -5.12 -4.21
C ARG A 419 21.26 -5.73 -2.82
N THR A 420 21.69 -4.98 -1.80
CA THR A 420 21.72 -5.43 -0.40
C THR A 420 20.42 -5.12 0.33
N THR A 421 19.57 -4.25 -0.23
CA THR A 421 18.32 -3.80 0.39
C THR A 421 17.19 -4.81 0.14
N GLN A 422 16.65 -5.39 1.21
CA GLN A 422 15.63 -6.45 1.16
C GLN A 422 14.21 -5.95 0.87
N LEU A 423 13.92 -4.69 1.24
CA LEU A 423 12.66 -4.01 0.89
C LEU A 423 12.66 -3.44 -0.53
N ALA A 424 13.82 -3.37 -1.18
CA ALA A 424 13.96 -2.91 -2.55
C ALA A 424 13.69 -4.06 -3.53
N GLN A 425 13.04 -3.74 -4.64
CA GLN A 425 12.57 -4.71 -5.65
C GLN A 425 13.07 -4.26 -7.02
N PHE A 426 13.18 -5.17 -8.01
CA PHE A 426 13.79 -4.87 -9.31
C PHE A 426 13.27 -3.59 -10.01
N ALA A 427 12.02 -3.21 -9.74
CA ALA A 427 11.34 -2.03 -10.29
C ALA A 427 11.51 -0.74 -9.46
N GLN A 428 12.38 -0.74 -8.45
CA GLN A 428 12.86 0.46 -7.75
C GLN A 428 14.03 1.07 -8.55
N PRO A 429 14.01 2.34 -8.96
CA PRO A 429 15.18 2.98 -9.56
C PRO A 429 16.37 3.00 -8.60
N ALA A 430 17.58 2.79 -9.14
CA ALA A 430 18.83 2.83 -8.40
C ALA A 430 19.52 4.22 -8.47
N ASP A 431 19.13 5.05 -9.43
CA ASP A 431 19.52 6.46 -9.55
C ASP A 431 18.36 7.38 -9.17
N ASP A 432 18.69 8.60 -8.76
CA ASP A 432 17.74 9.70 -8.67
C ASP A 432 17.25 10.10 -10.07
N LEU A 433 15.98 10.46 -10.18
CA LEU A 433 15.29 10.80 -11.43
C LEU A 433 14.71 12.22 -11.40
N ASP A 434 14.88 12.97 -10.31
CA ASP A 434 14.39 14.35 -10.18
C ASP A 434 14.94 15.26 -11.29
N SER A 435 16.20 15.06 -11.71
CA SER A 435 16.83 15.77 -12.84
C SER A 435 16.05 15.62 -14.15
N ILE A 436 15.53 14.42 -14.45
CA ILE A 436 14.72 14.17 -15.65
C ILE A 436 13.40 14.96 -15.57
N GLY A 437 12.79 15.03 -14.38
CA GLY A 437 11.60 15.84 -14.13
C GLY A 437 11.85 17.34 -14.23
N VAL A 438 13.00 17.83 -13.76
CA VAL A 438 13.42 19.24 -13.87
C VAL A 438 13.66 19.61 -15.34
N VAL A 439 14.42 18.82 -16.08
CA VAL A 439 14.69 19.06 -17.51
C VAL A 439 13.40 19.02 -18.33
N ALA A 440 12.52 18.04 -18.10
CA ALA A 440 11.22 17.98 -18.76
C ALA A 440 10.37 19.22 -18.46
N ARG A 441 10.38 19.72 -17.21
CA ARG A 441 9.62 20.93 -16.80
C ARG A 441 10.19 22.20 -17.41
N THR A 442 11.51 22.28 -17.57
CA THR A 442 12.19 23.40 -18.26
C THR A 442 11.89 23.40 -19.75
N ALA A 443 11.71 22.22 -20.35
CA ALA A 443 11.38 22.07 -21.76
C ALA A 443 9.89 22.33 -22.07
N ALA A 444 8.98 21.99 -21.14
CA ALA A 444 7.52 22.11 -21.31
C ALA A 444 7.07 23.52 -21.74
N ASP A 445 6.41 23.60 -22.90
CA ASP A 445 5.85 24.84 -23.46
C ASP A 445 4.34 25.00 -23.20
N GLY A 446 3.65 23.90 -22.90
CA GLY A 446 2.21 23.85 -22.65
C GLY A 446 1.33 23.71 -23.90
N ASP A 447 1.91 23.44 -25.08
CA ASP A 447 1.16 23.14 -26.30
C ASP A 447 1.17 21.61 -26.58
N PRO A 448 0.03 20.90 -26.45
CA PRO A 448 -0.02 19.45 -26.68
C PRO A 448 0.13 19.05 -28.17
N ALA A 449 0.35 20.00 -29.08
CA ALA A 449 0.73 19.73 -30.46
C ALA A 449 2.25 19.57 -30.64
N THR A 450 3.06 20.08 -29.71
CA THR A 450 4.50 19.84 -29.61
C THR A 450 4.79 18.65 -28.71
N ALA A 451 6.04 18.17 -28.74
CA ALA A 451 6.49 17.08 -27.90
C ALA A 451 7.95 17.33 -27.50
N GLU A 452 8.16 17.56 -26.22
CA GLU A 452 9.44 18.00 -25.67
C GLU A 452 10.33 16.80 -25.34
N VAL A 453 9.69 15.64 -25.19
CA VAL A 453 10.33 14.35 -24.92
C VAL A 453 10.06 13.36 -26.05
N VAL A 454 11.09 12.71 -26.56
CA VAL A 454 10.95 11.60 -27.51
C VAL A 454 11.63 10.33 -27.01
N TYR A 455 10.85 9.26 -26.94
CA TYR A 455 11.35 7.92 -26.61
C TYR A 455 11.87 7.21 -27.88
N VAL A 456 13.10 6.70 -27.88
CA VAL A 456 13.73 6.04 -29.03
C VAL A 456 14.11 4.60 -28.70
N GLY A 457 13.56 3.65 -29.46
CA GLY A 457 13.83 2.22 -29.32
C GLY A 457 12.56 1.39 -29.38
N SER A 458 12.67 0.15 -29.85
CA SER A 458 11.50 -0.70 -30.11
C SER A 458 10.79 -1.13 -28.83
N SER A 459 11.55 -1.30 -27.73
CA SER A 459 11.02 -1.61 -26.40
C SER A 459 10.30 -0.41 -25.78
N TYR A 460 10.50 0.81 -26.27
CA TYR A 460 9.82 2.02 -25.78
C TYR A 460 8.80 2.59 -26.76
N HIS A 461 8.70 2.08 -27.99
CA HIS A 461 7.84 2.67 -29.01
C HIS A 461 6.36 2.34 -28.79
N VAL A 462 5.54 3.38 -28.67
CA VAL A 462 4.07 3.29 -28.63
C VAL A 462 3.54 4.08 -29.82
N PRO A 463 2.83 3.44 -30.78
CA PRO A 463 2.27 4.14 -31.93
C PRO A 463 1.28 5.23 -31.51
N ALA A 464 1.26 6.37 -32.22
CA ALA A 464 0.42 7.52 -31.87
C ALA A 464 -1.10 7.23 -31.83
N ALA A 465 -1.57 6.18 -32.52
CA ALA A 465 -2.96 5.71 -32.46
C ALA A 465 -3.33 4.96 -31.16
N VAL A 466 -2.35 4.63 -30.31
CA VAL A 466 -2.55 3.88 -29.07
C VAL A 466 -2.54 4.82 -27.87
N THR A 467 -3.68 4.91 -27.18
CA THR A 467 -3.78 5.73 -25.95
C THR A 467 -2.97 5.14 -24.80
N THR A 468 -2.22 6.00 -24.11
CA THR A 468 -1.47 5.67 -22.88
C THR A 468 -2.18 6.15 -21.62
N GLY A 469 -3.11 7.11 -21.77
CA GLY A 469 -3.76 7.81 -20.65
C GLY A 469 -4.67 6.94 -19.80
N THR A 470 -5.05 5.74 -20.26
CA THR A 470 -5.82 4.77 -19.46
C THR A 470 -5.43 3.31 -19.76
N PRO A 471 -5.39 2.41 -18.75
CA PRO A 471 -4.97 1.01 -18.95
C PRO A 471 -6.09 0.09 -19.47
N PRO A 472 -5.84 -1.06 -20.12
CA PRO A 472 -4.53 -1.67 -20.35
C PRO A 472 -3.70 -0.86 -21.35
N VAL A 473 -2.39 -0.93 -21.16
CA VAL A 473 -1.36 -0.34 -22.01
C VAL A 473 -0.39 -1.46 -22.38
N GLY A 474 0.18 -1.43 -23.58
CA GLY A 474 1.11 -2.46 -24.04
C GLY A 474 2.47 -2.41 -23.32
N ASP A 475 3.22 -3.51 -23.42
CA ASP A 475 4.52 -3.68 -22.76
C ASP A 475 5.50 -2.55 -23.09
N ALA A 476 5.46 -2.01 -24.31
CA ALA A 476 6.32 -0.90 -24.71
C ALA A 476 6.11 0.39 -23.90
N TRP A 477 4.91 0.61 -23.32
CA TRP A 477 4.71 1.67 -22.34
C TRP A 477 5.20 1.26 -20.94
N GLY A 478 4.97 0.01 -20.52
CA GLY A 478 5.48 -0.54 -19.25
C GLY A 478 7.01 -0.53 -19.17
N ASN A 479 7.68 -0.67 -20.30
CA ASN A 479 9.12 -0.56 -20.46
C ASN A 479 9.68 0.86 -20.25
N ARG A 480 8.85 1.90 -20.38
CA ARG A 480 9.25 3.28 -20.06
C ARG A 480 9.26 3.55 -18.55
N LEU A 481 8.59 2.74 -17.73
CA LEU A 481 8.44 3.02 -16.29
C LEU A 481 9.80 3.17 -15.58
N PRO A 482 9.94 4.14 -14.65
CA PRO A 482 8.88 5.03 -14.15
C PRO A 482 8.71 6.35 -14.95
N LEU A 483 9.45 6.56 -16.04
CA LEU A 483 9.58 7.86 -16.74
C LEU A 483 8.27 8.56 -17.17
N PRO A 484 7.18 7.86 -17.59
CA PRO A 484 5.93 8.54 -17.94
C PRO A 484 5.37 9.43 -16.83
N TRP A 485 5.63 9.11 -15.56
CA TRP A 485 5.29 9.97 -14.43
C TRP A 485 6.10 11.27 -14.43
N TYR A 486 7.42 11.20 -14.53
CA TYR A 486 8.31 12.37 -14.48
C TYR A 486 8.06 13.34 -15.63
N VAL A 487 7.79 12.82 -16.83
CA VAL A 487 7.46 13.62 -18.01
C VAL A 487 6.09 14.27 -17.86
N ALA A 488 5.04 13.50 -17.53
CA ALA A 488 3.68 14.05 -17.44
C ALA A 488 3.49 14.99 -16.23
N SER A 489 4.07 14.67 -15.07
CA SER A 489 4.01 15.54 -13.87
C SER A 489 4.85 16.82 -14.00
N ALA A 490 5.77 16.86 -14.97
CA ALA A 490 6.47 18.07 -15.38
C ALA A 490 5.64 18.96 -16.33
N GLY A 491 4.53 18.45 -16.88
CA GLY A 491 3.72 19.15 -17.88
C GLY A 491 4.25 19.07 -19.31
N ALA A 492 5.21 18.17 -19.58
CA ALA A 492 5.77 17.94 -20.90
C ALA A 492 5.03 16.82 -21.64
N ASP A 493 4.90 16.97 -22.95
CA ASP A 493 4.31 15.98 -23.84
C ASP A 493 5.36 15.11 -24.53
N ALA A 494 4.93 13.89 -24.92
CA ALA A 494 5.86 12.83 -25.29
C ALA A 494 5.43 11.99 -26.49
N THR A 495 6.35 11.86 -27.44
CA THR A 495 6.23 11.00 -28.62
C THR A 495 7.24 9.85 -28.61
N SER A 496 7.24 8.99 -29.62
CA SER A 496 8.23 7.91 -29.72
C SER A 496 8.51 7.40 -31.13
N THR A 497 9.74 6.96 -31.36
CA THR A 497 10.22 6.38 -32.62
C THR A 497 10.80 4.99 -32.40
N ALA A 498 10.58 4.07 -33.34
CA ALA A 498 10.92 2.65 -33.17
C ALA A 498 12.43 2.35 -33.08
N ASN A 499 13.30 3.25 -33.56
CA ASN A 499 14.76 3.10 -33.60
C ASN A 499 15.43 4.41 -34.09
N ALA A 500 16.76 4.45 -34.06
CA ALA A 500 17.54 5.60 -34.54
C ALA A 500 17.30 5.97 -36.03
N SER A 501 16.95 5.03 -36.93
CA SER A 501 16.69 5.36 -38.35
C SER A 501 15.31 5.99 -38.59
N THR A 502 14.29 5.58 -37.83
CA THR A 502 12.99 6.26 -37.80
C THR A 502 13.09 7.63 -37.11
N PHE A 503 13.89 7.75 -36.05
CA PHE A 503 14.25 9.03 -35.45
C PHE A 503 14.94 9.98 -36.46
N LYS A 504 15.93 9.49 -37.22
CA LYS A 504 16.58 10.25 -38.30
C LYS A 504 15.61 10.70 -39.39
N THR A 505 14.67 9.83 -39.77
CA THR A 505 13.63 10.18 -40.74
C THR A 505 12.68 11.26 -40.22
N ALA A 506 12.31 11.22 -38.94
CA ALA A 506 11.38 12.17 -38.32
C ALA A 506 12.03 13.55 -38.07
N TYR A 507 13.27 13.58 -37.57
CA TYR A 507 13.91 14.81 -37.07
C TYR A 507 15.14 15.27 -37.86
N GLY A 508 15.55 14.56 -38.90
CA GLY A 508 16.74 14.95 -39.69
C GLY A 508 16.63 16.30 -40.41
N ASN A 509 15.41 16.79 -40.64
CA ASN A 509 15.11 18.10 -41.23
C ASN A 509 14.07 18.90 -40.40
N ALA A 510 13.87 18.54 -39.13
CA ALA A 510 12.87 19.15 -38.24
C ALA A 510 13.49 19.44 -36.87
N THR A 511 12.83 20.26 -36.05
CA THR A 511 13.29 20.55 -34.69
C THR A 511 13.30 19.25 -33.87
N VAL A 512 14.47 18.88 -33.35
CA VAL A 512 14.61 17.75 -32.43
C VAL A 512 14.06 18.16 -31.05
N PRO A 513 13.25 17.32 -30.39
CA PRO A 513 12.81 17.56 -29.01
C PRO A 513 14.01 17.73 -28.05
N PRO A 514 13.98 18.70 -27.13
CA PRO A 514 15.09 19.00 -26.23
C PRO A 514 15.48 17.84 -25.29
N VAL A 515 14.61 16.84 -25.12
CA VAL A 515 14.90 15.62 -24.36
C VAL A 515 14.71 14.37 -25.24
N VAL A 516 15.77 13.60 -25.45
CA VAL A 516 15.72 12.32 -26.16
C VAL A 516 16.05 11.19 -25.19
N ILE A 517 15.09 10.29 -24.97
CA ILE A 517 15.19 9.17 -24.03
C ILE A 517 15.32 7.87 -24.85
N ALA A 518 16.46 7.21 -24.78
CA ALA A 518 16.79 6.12 -25.70
C ALA A 518 17.22 4.82 -24.99
N GLU A 519 16.97 3.69 -25.66
CA GLU A 519 17.62 2.42 -25.31
C GLU A 519 19.15 2.57 -25.39
N PRO A 520 19.95 1.98 -24.48
CA PRO A 520 21.41 2.05 -24.52
C PRO A 520 22.04 1.57 -25.84
N THR A 521 21.37 0.65 -26.54
CA THR A 521 21.72 0.14 -27.88
C THR A 521 21.68 1.20 -28.99
N HIS A 522 21.04 2.35 -28.76
CA HIS A 522 20.95 3.46 -29.71
C HIS A 522 21.85 4.65 -29.36
N ARG A 523 22.63 4.58 -28.28
CA ARG A 523 23.48 5.68 -27.79
C ARG A 523 24.34 6.30 -28.89
N ASP A 524 25.21 5.50 -29.50
CA ASP A 524 26.25 6.03 -30.39
C ASP A 524 25.62 6.61 -31.67
N ALA A 525 24.63 5.92 -32.24
CA ALA A 525 23.90 6.37 -33.42
C ALA A 525 23.07 7.65 -33.19
N LEU A 526 22.63 7.90 -31.96
CA LEU A 526 21.96 9.15 -31.58
C LEU A 526 22.97 10.25 -31.27
N ALA A 527 24.08 9.95 -30.60
CA ALA A 527 25.17 10.91 -30.37
C ALA A 527 25.71 11.48 -31.68
N ASP A 528 25.97 10.61 -32.68
CA ASP A 528 26.40 11.00 -34.03
C ASP A 528 25.37 11.90 -34.76
N GLN A 529 24.08 11.78 -34.44
CA GLN A 529 23.01 12.56 -35.07
C GLN A 529 22.72 13.89 -34.33
N LEU A 530 22.77 13.87 -33.00
CA LEU A 530 22.49 15.02 -32.14
C LEU A 530 23.69 15.99 -32.06
N GLY A 531 24.91 15.45 -32.15
CA GLY A 531 26.15 16.20 -32.04
C GLY A 531 26.39 16.81 -30.66
N ASP A 532 27.39 17.69 -30.58
CA ASP A 532 27.86 18.30 -29.32
C ASP A 532 26.83 19.22 -28.62
N GLY A 533 25.67 19.47 -29.25
CA GLY A 533 24.57 20.24 -28.66
C GLY A 533 23.73 19.48 -27.62
N TYR A 534 23.96 18.18 -27.45
CA TYR A 534 23.24 17.34 -26.48
C TYR A 534 24.21 16.60 -25.55
N GLU A 535 24.01 16.73 -24.24
CA GLU A 535 24.74 15.95 -23.24
C GLU A 535 23.99 14.64 -22.93
N ALA A 536 24.72 13.52 -22.84
CA ALA A 536 24.16 12.19 -22.69
C ALA A 536 24.47 11.57 -21.32
N THR A 537 23.44 11.37 -20.49
CA THR A 537 23.53 10.77 -19.15
C THR A 537 22.85 9.40 -19.12
N ILE A 538 23.44 8.43 -18.44
CA ILE A 538 22.86 7.09 -18.24
C ILE A 538 22.17 7.03 -16.88
N TYR A 539 20.91 6.57 -16.85
CA TYR A 539 20.12 6.40 -15.63
C TYR A 539 19.66 4.95 -15.47
N ARG A 540 19.75 4.41 -14.24
CA ARG A 540 19.28 3.08 -13.84
C ARG A 540 17.84 3.16 -13.31
N LEU A 541 16.88 2.98 -14.22
CA LEU A 541 15.44 3.01 -13.93
C LEU A 541 14.95 1.82 -13.10
N GLY A 542 15.77 0.79 -12.94
CA GLY A 542 15.50 -0.37 -12.08
C GLY A 542 16.73 -0.78 -11.28
N LEU A 543 16.51 -1.56 -10.23
CA LEU A 543 17.46 -1.86 -9.16
C LEU A 543 18.66 -2.68 -9.66
N TRP A 544 18.45 -3.44 -10.73
CA TRP A 544 19.48 -4.08 -11.52
C TRP A 544 19.03 -4.22 -12.97
N ASN A 545 19.92 -3.87 -13.90
CA ASN A 545 19.81 -4.19 -15.33
C ASN A 545 18.64 -3.54 -16.09
N ARG A 546 18.28 -2.30 -15.77
CA ARG A 546 17.43 -1.47 -16.65
C ARG A 546 17.96 -0.04 -16.73
N GLU A 547 18.84 0.17 -17.70
CA GLU A 547 19.45 1.44 -18.03
C GLU A 547 18.73 2.12 -19.19
N VAL A 548 18.75 3.45 -19.18
CA VAL A 548 18.29 4.32 -20.26
C VAL A 548 19.33 5.41 -20.50
N VAL A 549 19.45 5.88 -21.73
CA VAL A 549 20.26 7.06 -22.06
C VAL A 549 19.33 8.25 -22.22
N VAL A 550 19.56 9.31 -21.47
CA VAL A 550 18.84 10.57 -21.60
C VAL A 550 19.81 11.58 -22.21
N PHE A 551 19.50 12.05 -23.41
CA PHE A 551 20.16 13.18 -24.04
C PHE A 551 19.37 14.45 -23.72
N VAL A 552 20.06 15.50 -23.29
CA VAL A 552 19.48 16.81 -22.96
C VAL A 552 20.16 17.88 -23.78
N ASN A 553 19.38 18.74 -24.44
CA ASN A 553 19.91 19.89 -25.17
C ASN A 553 20.63 20.86 -24.20
N GLY A 554 21.84 21.30 -24.57
CA GLY A 554 22.66 22.18 -23.72
C GLY A 554 21.99 23.52 -23.34
N GLU A 555 21.11 24.05 -24.19
CA GLU A 555 20.33 25.26 -23.89
C GLU A 555 19.28 25.01 -22.79
N THR A 556 18.72 23.79 -22.73
CA THR A 556 17.78 23.35 -21.68
C THR A 556 18.53 23.01 -20.39
N ALA A 557 19.71 22.38 -20.48
CA ALA A 557 20.55 22.04 -19.33
C ALA A 557 21.05 23.28 -18.58
N GLY A 558 21.46 24.34 -19.29
CA GLY A 558 21.99 25.58 -18.71
C GLY A 558 21.04 26.43 -17.86
N VAL A 559 19.78 26.00 -17.67
CA VAL A 559 18.78 26.69 -16.84
C VAL A 559 18.85 26.27 -15.35
N GLU A 560 19.55 25.18 -15.05
CA GLU A 560 19.64 24.56 -13.71
C GLU A 560 20.18 25.51 -12.60
N ASP A 561 20.94 26.54 -12.98
CA ASP A 561 21.62 27.48 -12.05
C ASP A 561 20.82 28.76 -11.73
N ARG A 562 19.51 28.79 -12.03
CA ARG A 562 18.62 29.92 -11.65
C ARG A 562 17.73 29.56 -10.45
N PRO A 563 17.68 30.39 -9.39
CA PRO A 563 16.85 30.12 -8.22
C PRO A 563 15.36 30.09 -8.60
N GLU A 564 14.61 29.16 -7.99
CA GLU A 564 13.19 28.90 -8.29
C GLU A 564 12.35 30.19 -8.40
N PRO A 565 11.62 30.39 -9.50
CA PRO A 565 10.49 31.30 -9.50
C PRO A 565 9.45 30.73 -8.53
N ARG A 566 9.18 31.43 -7.41
CA ARG A 566 8.07 31.08 -6.52
C ARG A 566 6.79 31.01 -7.34
N LEU A 567 6.13 29.85 -7.31
CA LEU A 567 4.91 29.55 -8.07
C LEU A 567 3.88 30.69 -8.00
N GLY A 568 3.84 31.49 -9.05
CA GLY A 568 2.69 32.33 -9.38
C GLY A 568 1.64 31.46 -10.07
N ALA A 569 0.37 31.63 -9.71
CA ALA A 569 -0.70 30.77 -10.19
C ALA A 569 -0.98 31.00 -11.69
N THR A 570 -0.48 30.11 -12.54
CA THR A 570 -0.90 29.94 -13.93
C THR A 570 -1.04 28.45 -14.25
N GLY A 571 -2.24 27.99 -14.59
CA GLY A 571 -2.46 26.70 -15.25
C GLY A 571 -3.09 25.56 -14.43
N THR A 572 -3.17 25.61 -13.09
CA THR A 572 -3.91 24.58 -12.35
C THR A 572 -5.43 24.79 -12.48
N PRO A 573 -6.21 23.80 -12.93
CA PRO A 573 -7.66 23.85 -12.85
C PRO A 573 -8.04 23.92 -11.37
N SER A 574 -8.58 25.06 -10.94
CA SER A 574 -9.17 25.18 -9.62
C SER A 574 -10.28 24.13 -9.44
N LEU A 575 -10.55 23.74 -8.20
CA LEU A 575 -11.64 22.82 -7.89
C LEU A 575 -13.03 23.37 -8.32
N ARG A 576 -13.13 24.68 -8.62
CA ARG A 576 -14.28 25.28 -9.31
C ARG A 576 -14.27 25.05 -10.81
N SER A 577 -13.17 25.32 -11.53
CA SER A 577 -13.15 25.13 -12.99
C SER A 577 -13.34 23.68 -13.42
N ALA A 578 -12.95 22.70 -12.59
CA ALA A 578 -13.24 21.28 -12.82
C ALA A 578 -14.73 20.91 -12.58
N LEU A 579 -15.50 21.75 -11.89
CA LEU A 579 -16.95 21.60 -11.70
C LEU A 579 -17.75 22.46 -12.70
N ASP A 580 -17.25 23.65 -13.03
CA ASP A 580 -17.93 24.61 -13.93
C ASP A 580 -17.97 24.10 -15.37
N THR A 581 -16.95 23.35 -15.84
CA THR A 581 -16.96 22.69 -17.17
C THR A 581 -18.03 21.60 -17.33
N GLY A 582 -18.68 21.18 -16.24
CA GLY A 582 -19.86 20.30 -16.26
C GLY A 582 -21.20 21.03 -16.42
N SER A 583 -21.22 22.37 -16.51
CA SER A 583 -22.46 23.18 -16.52
C SER A 583 -22.72 23.87 -17.87
N GLY A 584 -22.96 23.06 -18.90
CA GLY A 584 -23.11 23.48 -20.30
C GLY A 584 -24.38 22.99 -21.02
N TRP A 585 -25.52 22.96 -20.32
CA TRP A 585 -26.89 22.66 -20.80
C TRP A 585 -27.15 21.31 -21.50
#